data_AF-A0A9P7T862-F1
#
_entry.id   AF-A0A9P7T862-F1
#
_cell.length_a   1.000
_cell.length_b   1.000
_cell.length_c   1.000
_cell.angle_alpha   90.00
_cell.angle_beta   90.00
_cell.angle_gamma   90.00
#
_symmetry.space_group_name_H-M   'P 1'
#
loop_
_entity.id
_entity.type
_entity.pdbx_description
1 polymer ?
#
loop_
_entity_poly.entity_id
_entity_poly.type
_entity_poly.pdbx_seq_one_letter_code
_entity_poly.pdbx_strand_id
1 'polypeptide(L)'
;MITALKFEWALTNPHLSLHIPDESRVATSPRMSPRKPTSKTGSSRTKTKARKPRRPIPSLASVMANIHVLTGVPSVARLPLNVHFLAEDAYAAWQRHLESVQEPSRQGLRVLTDFADAVDEVPGQTLVRGIHALPLDYQPMAEYLDKARSIVEFEQQGRCVHCAQDLESDNGLHALCPNDGCQAMGHLVCWSQHALSGDRSGHLIPNQCACPSCGGDIRWGDMMKELSLRIRGEAQVDKVLERAERAKKKAAASKKAS
;
A
#
# COMPACT_ATOMS: atom_id res chain seq x y z
N MET A 1 -3.64 -9.20 8.06
CA MET A 1 -3.91 -10.18 6.98
C MET A 1 -5.26 -10.02 6.31
N ILE A 2 -6.34 -9.67 7.02
CA ILE A 2 -7.71 -9.60 6.45
C ILE A 2 -7.82 -8.67 5.21
N THR A 3 -7.22 -7.48 5.26
CA THR A 3 -7.31 -6.50 4.15
C THR A 3 -6.69 -7.00 2.85
N ALA A 4 -5.54 -7.67 2.93
CA ALA A 4 -4.86 -8.24 1.77
C ALA A 4 -5.72 -9.34 1.13
N LEU A 5 -6.29 -10.24 1.94
CA LEU A 5 -7.16 -11.31 1.46
C LEU A 5 -8.44 -10.78 0.78
N LYS A 6 -9.03 -9.71 1.33
CA LYS A 6 -10.19 -9.05 0.69
C LYS A 6 -9.83 -8.45 -0.67
N PHE A 7 -8.69 -7.77 -0.77
CA PHE A 7 -8.21 -7.20 -2.02
C PHE A 7 -7.89 -8.31 -3.05
N GLU A 8 -7.18 -9.36 -2.64
CA GLU A 8 -6.85 -10.51 -3.48
C GLU A 8 -8.10 -11.19 -4.03
N TRP A 9 -9.09 -11.43 -3.17
CA TRP A 9 -10.35 -12.05 -3.59
C TRP A 9 -11.10 -11.18 -4.60
N ALA A 10 -11.15 -9.86 -4.36
CA ALA A 10 -11.79 -8.90 -5.25
C ALA A 10 -11.10 -8.84 -6.62
N LEU A 11 -9.78 -8.86 -6.65
CA LEU A 11 -8.98 -8.89 -7.89
C LEU A 11 -9.11 -10.22 -8.63
N THR A 12 -9.24 -11.32 -7.89
CA THR A 12 -9.44 -12.68 -8.43
C THR A 12 -10.82 -12.84 -9.05
N ASN A 13 -11.83 -12.18 -8.49
CA ASN A 13 -13.24 -12.31 -8.84
C ASN A 13 -13.91 -10.95 -9.14
N PRO A 14 -13.43 -10.18 -10.14
CA PRO A 14 -13.93 -8.83 -10.39
C PRO A 14 -15.43 -8.81 -10.77
N HIS A 15 -15.91 -9.89 -11.40
CA HIS A 15 -17.31 -10.08 -11.78
C HIS A 15 -18.25 -10.40 -10.60
N LEU A 16 -17.72 -10.81 -9.44
CA LEU A 16 -18.49 -11.08 -8.21
C LEU A 16 -18.23 -10.03 -7.12
N SER A 17 -17.21 -9.20 -7.30
CA SER A 17 -16.79 -8.25 -6.29
C SER A 17 -17.79 -7.12 -6.17
N LEU A 18 -18.40 -7.01 -4.99
CA LEU A 18 -19.26 -5.88 -4.62
C LEU A 18 -18.45 -4.59 -4.38
N HIS A 19 -17.12 -4.69 -4.34
CA HIS A 19 -16.25 -3.52 -4.28
C HIS A 19 -16.19 -2.77 -5.61
N ILE A 20 -16.51 -3.42 -6.73
CA ILE A 20 -16.47 -2.84 -8.06
C ILE A 20 -17.92 -2.48 -8.48
N PRO A 21 -18.21 -1.20 -8.73
CA PRO A 21 -19.50 -0.78 -9.28
C PRO A 21 -19.81 -1.50 -10.59
N ASP A 22 -21.09 -1.79 -10.84
CA ASP A 22 -21.53 -2.60 -11.98
C ASP A 22 -21.05 -1.98 -13.32
N GLU A 23 -21.05 -0.65 -13.42
CA GLU A 23 -20.59 0.15 -14.55
C GLU A 23 -19.08 0.09 -14.79
N SER A 24 -18.30 -0.13 -13.73
CA SER A 24 -16.84 -0.21 -13.79
C SER A 24 -16.34 -1.64 -13.98
N ARG A 25 -17.23 -2.64 -13.94
CA ARG A 25 -16.84 -4.03 -14.17
C ARG A 25 -16.38 -4.16 -15.61
N VAL A 26 -15.07 -4.36 -15.77
CA VAL A 26 -14.49 -4.75 -17.05
C VAL A 26 -15.26 -5.97 -17.53
N ALA A 27 -16.05 -5.79 -18.60
CA ALA A 27 -16.80 -6.86 -19.23
C ALA A 27 -15.78 -7.90 -19.68
N THR A 28 -15.54 -8.88 -18.82
CA THR A 28 -14.71 -10.02 -19.12
C THR A 28 -15.54 -10.86 -20.07
N SER A 29 -15.55 -10.47 -21.35
CA SER A 29 -16.22 -11.20 -22.39
C SER A 29 -15.67 -12.63 -22.33
N PRO A 30 -16.46 -13.65 -21.93
CA PRO A 30 -16.22 -14.91 -22.57
C PRO A 30 -16.51 -14.59 -24.04
N ARG A 31 -15.57 -14.85 -24.95
CA ARG A 31 -15.93 -15.10 -26.34
C ARG A 31 -16.90 -16.29 -26.35
N MET A 32 -18.16 -16.06 -25.99
CA MET A 32 -19.28 -16.76 -26.55
C MET A 32 -19.40 -16.18 -27.95
N SER A 33 -18.62 -16.76 -28.88
CA SER A 33 -19.02 -16.69 -30.26
C SER A 33 -20.47 -17.21 -30.31
N PRO A 34 -21.47 -16.44 -30.75
CA PRO A 34 -22.78 -17.00 -30.99
C PRO A 34 -22.59 -18.03 -32.09
N ARG A 35 -22.56 -19.33 -31.72
CA ARG A 35 -22.51 -20.40 -32.70
C ARG A 35 -23.79 -20.27 -33.51
N LYS A 36 -23.66 -19.89 -34.79
CA LYS A 36 -24.78 -19.86 -35.76
C LYS A 36 -25.63 -21.12 -35.57
N PRO A 37 -26.97 -21.01 -35.55
CA PRO A 37 -27.83 -22.17 -35.44
C PRO A 37 -27.66 -22.99 -36.72
N THR A 38 -26.90 -24.08 -36.65
CA THR A 38 -26.91 -25.08 -37.71
C THR A 38 -28.21 -25.86 -37.57
N SER A 39 -29.19 -25.49 -38.37
CA SER A 39 -30.39 -26.29 -38.61
C SER A 39 -29.96 -27.69 -39.04
N LYS A 40 -30.34 -28.72 -38.27
CA LYS A 40 -30.62 -30.08 -38.75
C LYS A 40 -31.34 -30.86 -37.65
N THR A 41 -32.67 -30.90 -37.84
CA THR A 41 -33.55 -32.07 -37.68
C THR A 41 -33.10 -33.20 -36.73
N GLY A 42 -33.95 -33.48 -35.75
CA GLY A 42 -34.16 -34.85 -35.26
C GLY A 42 -33.75 -35.10 -33.80
N SER A 43 -34.77 -35.16 -32.95
CA SER A 43 -34.86 -36.02 -31.76
C SER A 43 -34.07 -35.67 -30.49
N SER A 44 -34.74 -35.95 -29.37
CA SER A 44 -34.30 -35.97 -27.97
C SER A 44 -34.17 -34.63 -27.23
N ARG A 45 -35.21 -34.37 -26.42
CA ARG A 45 -35.33 -33.34 -25.40
C ARG A 45 -34.39 -33.64 -24.22
N THR A 46 -33.09 -33.46 -24.39
CA THR A 46 -32.14 -33.42 -23.26
C THR A 46 -31.97 -31.97 -22.82
N LYS A 47 -32.43 -31.65 -21.61
CA LYS A 47 -32.13 -30.37 -20.94
C LYS A 47 -30.61 -30.26 -20.81
N THR A 48 -29.96 -29.54 -21.71
CA THR A 48 -28.56 -29.14 -21.54
C THR A 48 -28.49 -28.22 -20.33
N LYS A 49 -28.03 -28.75 -19.18
CA LYS A 49 -27.72 -27.94 -17.99
C LYS A 49 -26.87 -26.75 -18.44
N ALA A 50 -27.34 -25.53 -18.16
CA ALA A 50 -26.59 -24.31 -18.37
C ALA A 50 -25.20 -24.48 -17.73
N ARG A 51 -24.16 -24.56 -18.55
CA ARG A 51 -22.80 -24.77 -18.09
C ARG A 51 -22.43 -23.54 -17.27
N LYS A 52 -22.09 -23.72 -15.98
CA LYS A 52 -21.68 -22.61 -15.11
C LYS A 52 -20.69 -21.71 -15.86
N PRO A 53 -20.86 -20.38 -15.84
CA PRO A 53 -19.92 -19.47 -16.51
C PRO A 53 -18.52 -19.78 -15.98
N ARG A 54 -17.62 -20.15 -16.90
CA ARG A 54 -16.23 -20.44 -16.55
C ARG A 54 -15.55 -19.11 -16.23
N ARG A 55 -14.70 -19.12 -15.20
CA ARG A 55 -13.86 -17.98 -14.85
C ARG A 55 -13.11 -17.50 -16.11
N PRO A 56 -13.25 -16.23 -16.53
CA PRO A 56 -12.50 -15.70 -17.64
C PRO A 56 -10.99 -15.78 -17.37
N ILE A 57 -10.20 -16.13 -18.38
CA ILE A 57 -8.74 -16.10 -18.27
C ILE A 57 -8.33 -14.62 -18.30
N PRO A 58 -7.68 -14.09 -17.25
CA PRO A 58 -7.32 -12.68 -17.22
C PRO A 58 -6.23 -12.40 -18.25
N SER A 59 -6.45 -11.43 -19.14
CA SER A 59 -5.39 -10.83 -19.94
C SER A 59 -4.64 -9.77 -19.12
N LEU A 60 -3.39 -9.47 -19.46
CA LEU A 60 -2.62 -8.41 -18.79
C LEU A 60 -3.40 -7.08 -18.75
N ALA A 61 -4.01 -6.70 -19.88
CA ALA A 61 -4.86 -5.50 -19.96
C ALA A 61 -6.06 -5.55 -19.00
N SER A 62 -6.73 -6.70 -18.89
CA SER A 62 -7.85 -6.87 -17.95
C SER A 62 -7.39 -6.82 -16.49
N VAL A 63 -6.21 -7.37 -16.17
CA VAL A 63 -5.63 -7.27 -14.82
C VAL A 63 -5.33 -5.82 -14.47
N MET A 64 -4.67 -5.07 -15.35
CA MET A 64 -4.33 -3.66 -15.10
C MET A 64 -5.58 -2.80 -14.90
N ALA A 65 -6.60 -3.00 -15.73
CA ALA A 65 -7.88 -2.31 -15.57
C ALA A 65 -8.54 -2.63 -14.22
N ASN A 66 -8.56 -3.89 -13.80
CA ASN A 66 -9.13 -4.26 -12.50
C ASN A 66 -8.31 -3.73 -11.32
N ILE A 67 -6.97 -3.69 -11.40
CA ILE A 67 -6.13 -3.07 -10.36
C ILE A 67 -6.42 -1.57 -10.26
N HIS A 68 -6.53 -0.88 -11.40
CA HIS A 68 -6.82 0.55 -11.43
C HIS A 68 -8.15 0.85 -10.75
N VAL A 69 -9.22 0.15 -11.17
CA VAL A 69 -10.55 0.28 -10.56
C VAL A 69 -10.51 -0.06 -9.06
N LEU A 70 -9.98 -1.23 -8.68
CA LEU A 70 -9.96 -1.67 -7.27
C LEU A 70 -9.15 -0.78 -6.36
N THR A 71 -8.09 -0.14 -6.85
CA THR A 71 -7.34 0.81 -6.02
C THR A 71 -8.07 2.13 -5.84
N GLY A 72 -8.99 2.49 -6.76
CA GLY A 72 -9.80 3.70 -6.72
C GLY A 72 -11.16 3.57 -6.02
N VAL A 73 -11.69 2.35 -5.82
CA VAL A 73 -13.04 2.18 -5.22
C VAL A 73 -13.09 2.57 -3.74
N PRO A 74 -14.23 3.10 -3.22
CA PRO A 74 -14.31 3.68 -1.87
C PRO A 74 -13.83 2.77 -0.73
N SER A 75 -14.06 1.46 -0.83
CA SER A 75 -13.65 0.48 0.18
C SER A 75 -12.13 0.28 0.30
N VAL A 76 -11.36 0.71 -0.70
CA VAL A 76 -9.91 0.48 -0.82
C VAL A 76 -9.14 1.79 -1.00
N ALA A 77 -9.78 2.84 -1.52
CA ALA A 77 -9.16 4.11 -1.91
C ALA A 77 -8.40 4.81 -0.77
N ARG A 78 -8.75 4.56 0.49
CA ARG A 78 -8.08 5.14 1.66
C ARG A 78 -7.00 4.24 2.29
N LEU A 79 -6.75 3.06 1.73
CA LEU A 79 -5.71 2.16 2.23
C LEU A 79 -4.32 2.66 1.82
N PRO A 80 -3.28 2.53 2.66
CA PRO A 80 -1.92 2.96 2.34
C PRO A 80 -1.21 1.92 1.45
N LEU A 81 -1.70 1.74 0.22
CA LEU A 81 -1.20 0.77 -0.74
C LEU A 81 -0.04 1.34 -1.57
N ASN A 82 0.83 0.43 -2.01
CA ASN A 82 1.82 0.67 -3.05
C ASN A 82 1.57 -0.34 -4.18
N VAL A 83 1.77 0.05 -5.43
CA VAL A 83 1.82 -0.84 -6.58
C VAL A 83 3.26 -0.90 -7.06
N HIS A 84 3.84 -2.10 -7.07
CA HIS A 84 5.20 -2.33 -7.56
C HIS A 84 5.15 -3.02 -8.91
N PHE A 85 5.75 -2.41 -9.92
CA PHE A 85 5.95 -3.00 -11.24
C PHE A 85 7.38 -3.52 -11.34
N LEU A 86 7.50 -4.83 -11.56
CA LEU A 86 8.79 -5.53 -11.67
C LEU A 86 9.08 -5.98 -13.11
N ALA A 87 8.15 -5.69 -14.03
CA ALA A 87 8.26 -5.99 -15.44
C ALA A 87 7.80 -4.78 -16.26
N GLU A 88 8.59 -4.40 -17.26
CA GLU A 88 8.34 -3.21 -18.08
C GLU A 88 7.04 -3.32 -18.90
N ASP A 89 6.74 -4.50 -19.42
CA ASP A 89 5.54 -4.76 -20.21
C ASP A 89 4.24 -4.57 -19.39
N ALA A 90 4.28 -4.97 -18.11
CA ALA A 90 3.21 -4.75 -17.16
C ALA A 90 3.01 -3.27 -16.84
N TYR A 91 4.10 -2.52 -16.66
CA TYR A 91 4.04 -1.07 -16.43
C TYR A 91 3.56 -0.31 -17.66
N ALA A 92 4.04 -0.67 -18.85
CA ALA A 92 3.55 -0.12 -20.11
C ALA A 92 2.06 -0.43 -20.32
N ALA A 93 1.58 -1.61 -19.91
CA ALA A 93 0.16 -1.95 -19.94
C ALA A 93 -0.67 -1.11 -18.96
N TRP A 94 -0.13 -0.81 -17.78
CA TRP A 94 -0.73 0.10 -16.82
C TRP A 94 -0.84 1.53 -17.36
N GLN A 95 0.25 2.08 -17.91
CA GLN A 95 0.28 3.42 -18.49
C GLN A 95 -0.73 3.55 -19.64
N ARG A 96 -0.73 2.60 -20.58
CA ARG A 96 -1.71 2.55 -21.68
C ARG A 96 -3.16 2.50 -21.18
N HIS A 97 -3.40 1.79 -20.07
CA HIS A 97 -4.73 1.77 -19.47
C HIS A 97 -5.13 3.14 -18.94
N LEU A 98 -4.26 3.80 -18.14
CA LEU A 98 -4.54 5.15 -17.61
C LEU A 98 -4.78 6.17 -18.73
N GLU A 99 -3.99 6.14 -19.79
CA GLU A 99 -4.18 6.97 -20.99
C GLU A 99 -5.55 6.71 -21.66
N SER A 100 -5.94 5.44 -21.76
CA SER A 100 -7.21 5.06 -22.41
C SER A 100 -8.45 5.52 -21.66
N VAL A 101 -8.39 5.55 -20.32
CA VAL A 101 -9.52 6.00 -19.48
C VAL A 101 -9.45 7.49 -19.16
N GLN A 102 -8.32 8.15 -19.42
CA GLN A 102 -8.07 9.56 -19.08
C GLN A 102 -8.26 9.87 -17.59
N GLU A 103 -8.07 8.87 -16.74
CA GLU A 103 -8.17 8.99 -15.29
C GLU A 103 -6.80 8.67 -14.67
N PRO A 104 -6.25 9.55 -13.81
CA PRO A 104 -4.99 9.27 -13.14
C PRO A 104 -5.18 8.22 -12.04
N SER A 105 -4.05 7.68 -11.56
CA SER A 105 -4.04 6.87 -10.36
C SER A 105 -4.63 7.64 -9.18
N ARG A 106 -5.42 6.96 -8.34
CA ARG A 106 -6.03 7.59 -7.16
C ARG A 106 -5.00 8.26 -6.25
N GLN A 107 -5.39 9.38 -5.65
CA GLN A 107 -4.51 10.17 -4.78
C GLN A 107 -3.93 9.32 -3.63
N GLY A 108 -2.63 9.48 -3.38
CA GLY A 108 -1.91 8.78 -2.31
C GLY A 108 -1.51 7.33 -2.63
N LEU A 109 -1.87 6.78 -3.80
CA LEU A 109 -1.33 5.51 -4.28
C LEU A 109 0.08 5.73 -4.82
N ARG A 110 1.07 5.02 -4.26
CA ARG A 110 2.44 5.05 -4.78
C ARG A 110 2.61 3.98 -5.85
N VAL A 111 2.98 4.38 -7.05
CA VAL A 111 3.36 3.46 -8.14
C VAL A 111 4.87 3.48 -8.25
N LEU A 112 5.50 2.32 -8.03
CA LEU A 112 6.94 2.13 -7.96
C LEU A 112 7.37 1.14 -9.03
N THR A 113 8.56 1.32 -9.57
CA THR A 113 9.17 0.45 -10.59
C THR A 113 10.52 -0.03 -10.08
N ASP A 114 10.89 -1.26 -10.45
CA ASP A 114 12.21 -1.83 -10.19
C ASP A 114 12.62 -2.64 -11.43
N PHE A 115 13.07 -1.91 -12.45
CA PHE A 115 13.56 -2.47 -13.71
C PHE A 115 15.09 -2.48 -13.71
N ALA A 116 15.68 -3.36 -14.49
CA ALA A 116 17.13 -3.41 -14.64
C ALA A 116 17.58 -2.27 -15.56
N ASP A 117 18.38 -1.32 -15.07
CA ASP A 117 19.05 -0.38 -15.96
C ASP A 117 20.30 -1.04 -16.58
N ALA A 118 20.60 -0.72 -17.85
CA ALA A 118 21.82 -1.20 -18.50
C ALA A 118 23.12 -0.69 -17.84
N VAL A 119 23.01 0.31 -16.96
CA VAL A 119 24.12 0.99 -16.27
C VAL A 119 24.45 0.34 -14.91
N ASP A 120 23.60 -0.58 -14.45
CA ASP A 120 23.72 -1.24 -13.14
C ASP A 120 24.66 -2.46 -13.15
N GLU A 121 25.27 -2.79 -14.29
CA GLU A 121 26.27 -3.85 -14.41
C GLU A 121 27.64 -3.38 -13.93
N VAL A 122 27.78 -3.15 -12.62
CA VAL A 122 29.10 -3.07 -11.99
C VAL A 122 29.64 -4.50 -11.85
N PRO A 123 30.77 -4.86 -12.50
CA PRO A 123 31.31 -6.21 -12.43
C PRO A 123 31.59 -6.61 -10.97
N GLY A 124 30.89 -7.64 -10.48
CA GLY A 124 31.09 -8.19 -9.14
C GLY A 124 30.06 -7.78 -8.07
N GLN A 125 29.07 -6.93 -8.39
CA GLN A 125 27.96 -6.63 -7.47
C GLN A 125 26.63 -7.15 -8.03
N THR A 126 26.14 -8.25 -7.47
CA THR A 126 24.77 -8.71 -7.75
C THR A 126 23.79 -7.81 -7.01
N LEU A 127 23.24 -6.80 -7.69
CA LEU A 127 22.14 -6.02 -7.14
C LEU A 127 20.93 -6.93 -6.92
N VAL A 128 20.45 -6.99 -5.68
CA VAL A 128 19.23 -7.72 -5.34
C VAL A 128 18.06 -6.90 -5.89
N ARG A 129 17.25 -7.50 -6.78
CA ARG A 129 16.14 -6.82 -7.50
C ARG A 129 14.81 -7.55 -7.36
N GLY A 130 13.75 -6.89 -7.80
CA GLY A 130 12.40 -7.43 -7.89
C GLY A 130 11.84 -7.78 -6.51
N ILE A 131 11.19 -8.94 -6.41
CA ILE A 131 10.61 -9.41 -5.15
C ILE A 131 11.67 -9.63 -4.06
N HIS A 132 12.93 -9.84 -4.43
CA HIS A 132 14.02 -10.09 -3.49
C HIS A 132 14.55 -8.81 -2.84
N ALA A 133 14.34 -7.65 -3.50
CA ALA A 133 14.71 -6.35 -2.97
C ALA A 133 13.69 -5.81 -1.96
N LEU A 134 12.46 -6.37 -1.95
CA LEU A 134 11.40 -5.91 -1.06
C LEU A 134 11.73 -6.29 0.40
N PRO A 135 11.79 -5.31 1.31
CA PRO A 135 12.05 -5.59 2.72
C PRO A 135 10.88 -6.39 3.31
N LEU A 136 11.19 -7.58 3.83
CA LEU A 136 10.22 -8.48 4.48
C LEU A 136 10.04 -8.18 5.97
N ASP A 137 10.81 -7.23 6.51
CA ASP A 137 10.76 -6.79 7.90
C ASP A 137 10.63 -5.26 8.00
N TYR A 138 10.69 -4.75 9.22
CA TYR A 138 10.56 -3.32 9.49
C TYR A 138 11.89 -2.56 9.49
N GLN A 139 12.98 -3.14 8.96
CA GLN A 139 14.28 -2.46 8.88
C GLN A 139 14.23 -1.08 8.21
N PRO A 140 13.45 -0.84 7.14
CA PRO A 140 13.35 0.50 6.54
C PRO A 140 12.79 1.57 7.48
N MET A 141 12.19 1.19 8.61
CA MET A 141 11.66 2.11 9.62
C MET A 141 12.55 2.25 10.85
N ALA A 142 13.75 1.66 10.85
CA ALA A 142 14.60 1.60 12.03
C ALA A 142 14.85 2.99 12.64
N GLU A 143 15.17 3.99 11.82
CA GLU A 143 15.43 5.36 12.30
C GLU A 143 14.17 6.02 12.91
N TYR A 144 13.01 5.79 12.30
CA TYR A 144 11.75 6.32 12.83
C TYR A 144 11.37 5.63 14.16
N LEU A 145 11.57 4.32 14.25
CA LEU A 145 11.33 3.55 15.47
C LEU A 145 12.31 3.93 16.60
N ASP A 146 13.57 4.16 16.26
CA ASP A 146 14.61 4.61 17.19
C ASP A 146 14.27 5.99 17.76
N LYS A 147 13.90 6.92 16.88
CA LYS A 147 13.39 8.25 17.25
C LYS A 147 12.19 8.16 18.20
N ALA A 148 11.21 7.31 17.85
CA ALA A 148 10.01 7.15 18.67
C ALA A 148 10.31 6.56 20.05
N ARG A 149 11.18 5.54 20.10
CA ARG A 149 11.64 4.92 21.34
C ARG A 149 12.34 5.94 22.23
N SER A 150 13.32 6.66 21.68
CA SER A 150 14.07 7.67 22.43
C SER A 150 13.15 8.73 23.04
N ILE A 151 12.18 9.27 22.28
CA ILE A 151 11.26 10.28 22.80
C ILE A 151 10.42 9.72 23.95
N VAL A 152 9.95 8.47 23.85
CA VAL A 152 9.07 7.88 24.85
C VAL A 152 9.83 7.43 26.09
N GLU A 153 11.01 6.82 25.95
CA GLU A 153 11.88 6.39 27.07
C GLU A 153 12.37 7.57 27.91
N PHE A 154 12.59 8.73 27.30
CA PHE A 154 13.04 9.94 28.00
C PHE A 154 11.89 10.91 28.35
N GLU A 155 10.63 10.48 28.22
CA GLU A 155 9.43 11.28 28.52
C GLU A 155 9.39 12.66 27.82
N GLN A 156 9.86 12.70 26.57
CA GLN A 156 9.96 13.91 25.75
C GLN A 156 8.76 14.12 24.83
N GLN A 157 7.63 13.45 25.08
CA GLN A 157 6.42 13.58 24.25
C GLN A 157 5.87 15.02 24.33
N GLY A 158 6.01 15.67 25.48
CA GLY A 158 5.63 17.06 25.69
C GLY A 158 4.12 17.26 25.53
N ARG A 159 3.73 18.25 24.72
CA ARG A 159 2.33 18.64 24.51
C ARG A 159 1.88 18.28 23.10
N CYS A 160 0.61 17.94 22.97
CA CYS A 160 -0.02 17.67 21.68
C CYS A 160 0.14 18.89 20.75
N VAL A 161 0.72 18.69 19.57
CA VAL A 161 0.93 19.77 18.58
C VAL A 161 -0.35 20.42 18.04
N HIS A 162 -1.52 19.88 18.37
CA HIS A 162 -2.82 20.39 17.89
C HIS A 162 -3.67 21.03 19.00
N CYS A 163 -3.87 20.35 20.13
CA CYS A 163 -4.69 20.86 21.23
C CYS A 163 -3.87 21.51 22.36
N ALA A 164 -2.55 21.44 22.29
CA ALA A 164 -1.62 21.92 23.31
C ALA A 164 -1.84 21.33 24.71
N GLN A 165 -2.60 20.24 24.86
CA GLN A 165 -2.70 19.51 26.12
C GLN A 165 -1.50 18.58 26.29
N ASP A 166 -1.13 18.32 27.54
CA ASP A 166 0.02 17.47 27.86
C ASP A 166 -0.26 16.02 27.43
N LEU A 167 0.75 15.36 26.86
CA LEU A 167 0.67 13.97 26.44
C LEU A 167 1.14 13.11 27.61
N GLU A 168 0.20 12.53 28.35
CA GLU A 168 0.51 11.67 29.49
C GLU A 168 1.33 10.44 29.05
N SER A 169 2.42 10.16 29.75
CA SER A 169 3.17 8.91 29.58
C SER A 169 2.23 7.72 29.85
N ASP A 170 2.30 6.70 29.00
CA ASP A 170 1.53 5.44 29.09
C ASP A 170 0.01 5.51 28.99
N ASN A 171 -0.58 6.71 28.83
CA ASN A 171 -2.03 6.87 28.68
C ASN A 171 -2.39 7.46 27.31
N GLY A 172 -3.12 6.68 26.50
CA GLY A 172 -3.64 7.14 25.21
C GLY A 172 -2.80 6.79 23.98
N LEU A 173 -3.31 7.18 22.81
CA LEU A 173 -2.69 6.91 21.51
C LEU A 173 -2.03 8.19 21.00
N HIS A 174 -0.71 8.29 21.15
CA HIS A 174 0.06 9.46 20.74
C HIS A 174 0.84 9.16 19.48
N ALA A 175 0.46 9.75 18.35
CA ALA A 175 1.14 9.56 17.08
C ALA A 175 2.29 10.57 16.93
N LEU A 176 3.42 10.10 16.40
CA LEU A 176 4.64 10.87 16.18
C LEU A 176 4.84 11.18 14.70
N CYS A 177 5.32 12.38 14.35
CA CYS A 177 5.69 12.72 13.00
C CYS A 177 6.79 11.78 12.44
N PRO A 178 6.64 11.20 11.23
CA PRO A 178 7.66 10.35 10.63
C PRO A 178 8.89 11.10 10.15
N ASN A 179 8.79 12.40 9.83
CA ASN A 179 9.89 13.17 9.24
C ASN A 179 11.11 13.27 10.15
N ASP A 180 12.30 13.21 9.56
CA ASP A 180 13.58 13.19 10.28
C ASP A 180 13.80 14.48 11.07
N GLY A 181 14.37 14.34 12.27
CA GLY A 181 14.60 15.46 13.19
C GLY A 181 13.34 16.07 13.81
N CYS A 182 12.13 15.74 13.33
CA CYS A 182 10.88 16.25 13.91
C CYS A 182 10.40 15.36 15.06
N GLN A 183 10.18 15.97 16.22
CA GLN A 183 9.67 15.32 17.43
C GLN A 183 8.18 15.64 17.70
N ALA A 184 7.45 16.16 16.70
CA ALA A 184 6.05 16.53 16.85
C ALA A 184 5.17 15.31 17.18
N MET A 185 4.59 15.30 18.39
CA MET A 185 3.64 14.29 18.85
C MET A 185 2.26 14.88 19.11
N GLY A 186 1.23 14.06 19.03
CA GLY A 186 -0.13 14.47 19.34
C GLY A 186 -1.08 13.31 19.51
N HIS A 187 -2.24 13.58 20.11
CA HIS A 187 -3.32 12.61 20.18
C HIS A 187 -3.71 12.13 18.79
N LEU A 188 -3.93 10.83 18.63
CA LEU A 188 -4.36 10.22 17.38
C LEU A 188 -5.62 10.90 16.80
N VAL A 189 -6.56 11.25 17.68
CA VAL A 189 -7.81 11.93 17.30
C VAL A 189 -7.55 13.34 16.80
N CYS A 190 -6.64 14.09 17.43
CA CYS A 190 -6.28 15.42 16.95
C CYS A 190 -5.58 15.37 15.59
N TRP A 191 -4.68 14.40 15.40
CA TRP A 191 -4.02 14.17 14.11
C TRP A 191 -5.01 13.81 13.01
N SER A 192 -6.01 12.95 13.29
CA SER A 192 -6.98 12.56 12.28
C SER A 192 -7.91 13.72 11.90
N GLN A 193 -8.37 14.50 12.89
CA GLN A 193 -9.16 15.71 12.67
C GLN A 193 -8.39 16.74 11.84
N HIS A 194 -7.12 17.00 12.18
CA HIS A 194 -6.26 17.89 11.40
C HIS A 194 -6.10 17.40 9.95
N ALA A 195 -5.80 16.12 9.77
CA ALA A 195 -5.61 15.51 8.46
C ALA A 195 -6.90 15.51 7.60
N LEU A 196 -8.07 15.56 8.23
CA LEU A 196 -9.38 15.59 7.56
C LEU A 196 -10.00 17.00 7.52
N SER A 197 -9.34 18.03 8.06
CA SER A 197 -9.93 19.37 8.25
C SER A 197 -10.34 20.09 6.95
N GLY A 198 -9.83 19.66 5.80
CA GLY A 198 -10.25 20.14 4.46
C GLY A 198 -11.15 19.16 3.70
N ASP A 199 -11.43 17.98 4.25
CA ASP A 199 -12.09 16.88 3.55
C ASP A 199 -13.61 16.86 3.84
N ARG A 200 -14.40 17.47 2.96
CA ARG A 200 -15.88 17.58 3.12
C ARG A 200 -16.66 16.33 2.72
N SER A 201 -15.97 15.27 2.33
CA SER A 201 -16.56 14.02 1.84
C SER A 201 -17.06 13.07 2.94
N GLY A 202 -16.81 13.39 4.22
CA GLY A 202 -17.20 12.53 5.35
C GLY A 202 -16.29 11.31 5.56
N HIS A 203 -15.08 11.32 5.01
CA HIS A 203 -14.13 10.24 5.24
C HIS A 203 -13.65 10.14 6.69
N LEU A 204 -13.42 8.92 7.15
CA LEU A 204 -12.94 8.63 8.52
C LEU A 204 -11.45 8.35 8.59
N ILE A 205 -10.85 7.92 7.47
CA ILE A 205 -9.44 7.51 7.40
C ILE A 205 -8.68 8.54 6.58
N PRO A 206 -7.68 9.24 7.17
CA PRO A 206 -6.81 10.12 6.43
C PRO A 206 -5.88 9.34 5.49
N ASN A 207 -5.54 9.95 4.35
CA ASN A 207 -4.52 9.43 3.43
C ASN A 207 -3.13 9.97 3.79
N GLN A 208 -3.04 11.30 3.85
CA GLN A 208 -1.83 12.07 4.08
C GLN A 208 -2.20 13.39 4.76
N CYS A 209 -1.25 14.01 5.44
CA CYS A 209 -1.38 15.36 5.99
C CYS A 209 -0.01 16.03 6.08
N ALA A 210 0.01 17.36 6.25
CA ALA A 210 1.24 18.08 6.56
C ALA A 210 1.42 18.20 8.08
N CYS A 211 2.65 18.00 8.55
CA CYS A 211 3.01 18.24 9.93
C CYS A 211 2.91 19.74 10.27
N PRO A 212 2.19 20.16 11.32
CA PRO A 212 2.12 21.58 11.70
C PRO A 212 3.46 22.12 12.23
N SER A 213 4.36 21.25 12.68
CA SER A 213 5.65 21.65 13.26
C SER A 213 6.76 21.77 12.22
N CYS A 214 7.00 20.74 11.41
CA CYS A 214 8.07 20.77 10.40
C CYS A 214 7.59 21.09 8.98
N GLY A 215 6.28 21.19 8.75
CA GLY A 215 5.70 21.40 7.42
C GLY A 215 5.78 20.18 6.47
N GLY A 216 6.53 19.14 6.83
CA GLY A 216 6.73 17.98 5.98
C GLY A 216 5.49 17.11 5.82
N ASP A 217 5.39 16.45 4.66
CA ASP A 217 4.31 15.53 4.35
C ASP A 217 4.38 14.26 5.20
N ILE A 218 3.24 13.81 5.67
CA ILE A 218 3.05 12.62 6.48
C ILE A 218 2.13 11.69 5.73
N ARG A 219 2.61 10.47 5.45
CA ARG A 219 1.72 9.38 5.02
C ARG A 219 1.08 8.76 6.26
N TRP A 220 -0.25 8.82 6.34
CA TRP A 220 -0.99 8.35 7.51
C TRP A 220 -0.66 6.88 7.85
N GLY A 221 -0.59 6.02 6.83
CA GLY A 221 -0.28 4.61 7.00
C GLY A 221 1.08 4.31 7.63
N ASP A 222 2.10 5.14 7.39
CA ASP A 222 3.43 4.93 7.98
C ASP A 222 3.47 5.39 9.44
N MET A 223 2.79 6.50 9.75
CA MET A 223 2.59 6.95 11.14
C MET A 223 1.81 5.92 11.97
N MET A 224 0.75 5.33 11.40
CA MET A 224 -0.02 4.28 12.09
C MET A 224 0.77 2.98 12.27
N LYS A 225 1.69 2.69 11.35
CA LYS A 225 2.55 1.50 11.41
C LYS A 225 3.54 1.61 12.56
N GLU A 226 4.18 2.76 12.77
CA GLU A 226 5.01 3.02 13.95
C GLU A 226 4.17 2.93 15.23
N LEU A 227 3.07 3.67 15.31
CA LEU A 227 2.21 3.69 16.51
C LEU A 227 1.76 2.28 16.91
N SER A 228 1.38 1.46 15.94
CA SER A 228 0.96 0.07 16.19
C SER A 228 2.12 -0.81 16.65
N LEU A 229 3.32 -0.63 16.09
CA LEU A 229 4.53 -1.35 16.49
C LEU A 229 4.94 -0.99 17.91
N ARG A 230 4.95 0.30 18.25
CA ARG A 230 5.31 0.74 19.60
C ARG A 230 4.35 0.22 20.66
N ILE A 231 3.05 0.21 20.38
CA ILE A 231 2.04 -0.19 21.37
C ILE A 231 1.88 -1.71 21.48
N ARG A 232 2.00 -2.44 20.36
CA ARG A 232 1.61 -3.87 20.30
C ARG A 232 2.72 -4.80 19.82
N GLY A 233 3.86 -4.25 19.41
CA GLY A 233 4.92 -4.97 18.71
C GLY A 233 6.31 -4.69 19.27
N GLU A 234 6.43 -4.44 20.58
CA GLU A 234 7.69 -4.10 21.25
C GLU A 234 8.83 -5.06 20.90
N ALA A 235 8.56 -6.37 20.97
CA ALA A 235 9.54 -7.41 20.59
C ALA A 235 9.99 -7.33 19.12
N GLN A 236 9.15 -6.82 18.21
CA GLN A 236 9.53 -6.55 16.83
C GLN A 236 10.38 -5.28 16.74
N VAL A 237 10.07 -4.25 17.52
CA VAL A 237 10.86 -3.01 17.58
C VAL A 237 12.27 -3.32 18.08
N ASP A 238 12.42 -4.08 19.17
CA ASP A 238 13.74 -4.49 19.70
C ASP A 238 14.59 -5.18 18.65
N LYS A 239 14.02 -6.19 17.98
CA LYS A 239 14.70 -6.92 16.90
C LYS A 239 15.14 -6.00 15.77
N VAL A 240 14.34 -4.98 15.46
CA VAL A 240 14.65 -4.04 14.39
C VAL A 240 15.83 -3.16 14.78
N LEU A 241 15.79 -2.57 15.97
CA LEU A 241 16.83 -1.68 16.47
C LEU A 241 18.14 -2.42 16.73
N GLU A 242 18.10 -3.61 17.32
CA GLU A 242 19.31 -4.44 17.51
C GLU A 242 20.01 -4.74 16.18
N ARG A 243 19.24 -5.07 15.13
CA ARG A 243 19.79 -5.33 13.79
C ARG A 243 20.39 -4.07 13.18
N ALA A 244 19.70 -2.93 13.30
CA ALA A 244 20.19 -1.64 12.80
C ALA A 244 21.51 -1.26 13.50
N GLU A 245 21.61 -1.43 14.81
CA GLU A 245 22.83 -1.18 15.58
C GLU A 245 23.99 -2.11 15.16
N ARG A 246 23.71 -3.39 14.94
CA ARG A 246 24.72 -4.33 14.41
C ARG A 246 25.19 -3.92 13.01
N ALA A 247 24.29 -3.44 12.15
CA ALA A 247 24.64 -2.97 10.81
C ALA A 247 25.50 -1.70 10.85
N LYS A 248 25.15 -0.71 11.69
CA LYS A 248 25.96 0.51 11.92
C LYS A 248 27.38 0.16 12.39
N LYS A 249 27.52 -0.76 13.36
CA LYS A 249 28.83 -1.22 13.87
C LYS A 249 29.68 -1.87 12.78
N LYS A 250 29.09 -2.72 11.93
CA LYS A 250 29.79 -3.34 10.80
C LYS A 250 30.25 -2.31 9.76
N ALA A 251 29.40 -1.34 9.42
CA ALA A 251 29.75 -0.27 8.49
C ALA A 251 30.89 0.61 9.02
N ALA A 252 30.88 0.94 10.31
CA ALA A 252 31.95 1.70 10.96
C ALA A 252 33.29 0.93 11.00
N ALA A 253 33.26 -0.39 11.21
CA ALA A 253 34.45 -1.23 11.18
C ALA A 253 35.06 -1.32 9.77
N SER A 254 34.23 -1.44 8.73
CA SER A 254 34.68 -1.45 7.33
C SER A 254 35.34 -0.13 6.92
N LYS A 255 34.75 1.01 7.33
CA LYS A 255 35.33 2.35 7.08
C LYS A 255 36.66 2.61 7.81
N LYS A 256 36.98 1.88 8.87
CA LYS A 256 38.27 2.00 9.58
C LYS A 256 39.36 1.09 8.99
N ALA A 257 38.99 0.12 8.15
CA ALA A 257 39.90 -0.84 7.54
C ALA A 257 40.26 -0.48 6.07
N SER A 258 39.65 0.57 5.51
CA SER A 258 39.99 1.19 4.24
C SER A 258 40.79 2.48 4.48
#